data_AF-A0A352WR73-F1
#
_entry.id   AF-A0A352WR73-F1
#
_cell.length_a   1.000
_cell.length_b   1.000
_cell.length_c   1.000
_cell.angle_alpha   90.00
_cell.angle_beta   90.00
_cell.angle_gamma   90.00
#
_symmetry.space_group_name_H-M   'P 1'
#
loop_
_entity.id
_entity.type
_entity.pdbx_description
1 polymer ?
#
loop_
_entity_poly.entity_id
_entity_poly.type
_entity_poly.pdbx_seq_one_letter_code
_entity_poly.pdbx_strand_id
1 'polypeptide(L)'
;AIQKQCEAQIELAKKTGHYGVQREYSHENHDEDLRARVNDALVEKFYEAAKQGSTKEERKAKFSELKEAFMATLSEDEVAEKGFMLRQYIGAAQKKAVRDLLLNEGIRLDGRSSTDIRPIWTEVDYLPSTHGSSIFTRGETQSLTTLTLGTKLDEQLIDGALVRKNEKFLLHYNFPPFSTGEERPLRGTSRREVGHGNLALRALKPVLPSTDDCPYTIRLVSEILESNGSSSMATVCAGTLALMDGGVPIKAPVSGIAMGLITDKDSGKYVVLSDILGDEDHLGDMDFKVTGTEHGITACQMDIKIKGLSFQQLREALAQARDGRHHIRKEMLGSISEPRADYKDHAPRIVSLTVPGEAIGPIIGPGGKIIQEIQAETETTISIEDVDGKGIVEIAASNKSAIDAALAKVKAIAFPPTVEIGEEYEGKVKSIMPYGAFVEVIPGQDGLLHVSELDWKRVERVEDVLKEGEVVKFKVVGRDEKTGKIKLSRKVLLPKPEGYVERPERPRGERGRGRGDRNRDRGPRREERSRNED
;
A
#
# COMPACT_ATOMS: atom_id res chain seq x y z
N ALA A 1 25.95 -1.88 25.67
CA ALA A 1 24.76 -1.28 26.32
C ALA A 1 24.08 -2.27 27.27
N ILE A 2 23.61 -3.42 26.77
CA ILE A 2 22.88 -4.44 27.57
C ILE A 2 23.69 -4.95 28.78
N GLN A 3 24.99 -5.21 28.63
CA GLN A 3 25.86 -5.64 29.74
C GLN A 3 25.75 -4.73 30.98
N LYS A 4 25.82 -3.40 30.79
CA LYS A 4 25.67 -2.42 31.86
C LYS A 4 24.30 -2.48 32.54
N GLN A 5 23.23 -2.77 31.78
CA GLN A 5 21.88 -2.92 32.32
C GLN A 5 21.76 -4.21 33.15
N CYS A 6 22.35 -5.31 32.69
CA CYS A 6 22.41 -6.56 33.45
C CYS A 6 23.22 -6.39 34.74
N GLU A 7 24.36 -5.70 34.68
CA GLU A 7 25.18 -5.37 35.85
C GLU A 7 24.37 -4.57 36.88
N ALA A 8 23.68 -3.51 36.45
CA ALA A 8 22.83 -2.71 37.34
C ALA A 8 21.70 -3.53 37.98
N GLN A 9 21.07 -4.45 37.24
CA GLN A 9 20.05 -5.36 37.79
C GLN A 9 20.64 -6.33 38.81
N ILE A 10 21.83 -6.87 38.54
CA ILE A 10 22.57 -7.74 39.47
C ILE A 10 22.94 -6.98 40.74
N GLU A 11 23.43 -5.74 40.63
CA GLU A 11 23.74 -4.89 41.76
C GLU A 11 22.51 -4.57 42.62
N LEU A 12 21.38 -4.25 41.99
CA LEU A 12 20.11 -4.05 42.68
C LEU A 12 19.67 -5.31 43.41
N ALA A 13 19.71 -6.47 42.74
CA ALA A 13 19.36 -7.75 43.35
C ALA A 13 20.28 -8.09 44.54
N LYS A 14 21.58 -7.74 44.47
CA LYS A 14 22.51 -7.91 45.60
C LYS A 14 22.11 -7.04 46.80
N LYS A 15 21.66 -5.81 46.56
CA LYS A 15 21.20 -4.89 47.62
C LYS A 15 19.90 -5.35 48.28
N THR A 16 19.04 -6.10 47.60
CA THR A 16 17.81 -6.65 48.19
C THR A 16 18.03 -7.92 49.01
N GLY A 17 19.25 -8.45 49.07
CA GLY A 17 19.62 -9.60 49.92
C GLY A 17 19.18 -10.98 49.39
N HIS A 18 18.52 -11.03 48.24
CA HIS A 18 18.03 -12.29 47.63
C HIS A 18 18.86 -12.74 46.41
N TYR A 19 19.92 -12.02 46.06
CA TYR A 19 20.79 -12.41 44.95
C TYR A 19 21.49 -13.74 45.23
N GLY A 20 21.42 -14.66 44.26
CA GLY A 20 22.02 -15.99 44.37
C GLY A 20 21.22 -16.99 45.19
N VAL A 21 20.12 -16.57 45.83
CA VAL A 21 19.19 -17.49 46.51
C VAL A 21 18.29 -18.13 45.46
N GLN A 22 18.69 -19.32 44.99
CA GLN A 22 17.83 -20.14 44.15
C GLN A 22 16.73 -20.77 45.02
N ARG A 23 15.47 -20.62 44.60
CA ARG A 23 14.39 -21.40 45.22
C ARG A 23 14.58 -22.85 44.81
N GLU A 24 14.57 -23.75 45.78
CA GLU A 24 14.50 -25.17 45.49
C GLU A 24 13.14 -25.45 44.83
N TYR A 25 13.18 -25.88 43.57
CA TYR A 25 12.00 -26.09 42.74
C TYR A 25 12.20 -27.39 41.96
N SER A 26 11.60 -28.49 42.44
CA SER A 26 11.63 -29.80 41.78
C SER A 26 10.22 -30.39 41.78
N HIS A 27 9.41 -29.97 40.82
CA HIS A 27 8.02 -30.45 40.64
C HIS A 27 7.91 -31.74 39.81
N GLU A 28 9.00 -32.25 39.25
CA GLU A 28 8.97 -33.40 38.34
C GLU A 28 9.75 -34.58 38.92
N ASN A 29 9.11 -35.75 38.94
CA ASN A 29 9.79 -37.01 39.19
C ASN A 29 10.62 -37.37 37.95
N HIS A 30 11.81 -37.92 38.15
CA HIS A 30 12.67 -38.38 37.08
C HIS A 30 12.98 -39.86 37.27
N ASP A 31 12.83 -40.64 36.19
CA ASP A 31 13.14 -42.07 36.15
C ASP A 31 14.20 -42.31 35.08
N GLU A 32 15.44 -42.43 35.54
CA GLU A 32 16.62 -42.58 34.69
C GLU A 32 16.66 -43.93 33.97
N ASP A 33 16.16 -44.99 34.60
CA ASP A 33 16.09 -46.33 34.00
C ASP A 33 15.06 -46.35 32.87
N LEU A 34 13.91 -45.70 33.07
CA LEU A 34 12.92 -45.53 32.02
C LEU A 34 13.49 -44.70 30.86
N ARG A 35 14.25 -43.64 31.15
CA ARG A 35 14.89 -42.81 30.12
C ARG A 35 15.88 -43.63 29.29
N ALA A 36 16.70 -44.48 29.92
CA ALA A 36 17.62 -45.37 29.23
C ALA A 36 16.86 -46.36 28.32
N ARG A 37 15.82 -47.03 28.87
CA ARG A 37 14.96 -47.96 28.09
C ARG A 37 14.34 -47.31 26.86
N VAL A 38 13.84 -46.08 26.99
CA VAL A 38 13.27 -45.30 25.87
C VAL A 38 14.34 -45.02 24.81
N ASN A 39 15.53 -44.57 25.24
CA ASN A 39 16.60 -44.25 24.30
C ASN A 39 17.06 -45.47 23.50
N ASP A 40 17.33 -46.59 24.17
CA ASP A 40 17.82 -47.82 23.54
C ASP A 40 16.80 -48.41 22.57
N ALA A 41 15.50 -48.28 22.87
CA ALA A 41 14.45 -48.84 22.05
C ALA A 41 14.06 -47.98 20.84
N LEU A 42 14.16 -46.65 20.94
CA LEU A 42 13.55 -45.72 19.99
C LEU A 42 14.52 -44.83 19.22
N VAL A 43 15.70 -44.48 19.74
CA VAL A 43 16.59 -43.50 19.08
C VAL A 43 16.99 -43.97 17.68
N GLU A 44 17.45 -45.22 17.56
CA GLU A 44 17.84 -45.79 16.25
C GLU A 44 16.65 -45.90 15.30
N LYS A 45 15.47 -46.28 15.81
CA LYS A 45 14.26 -46.40 14.98
C LYS A 45 13.78 -45.04 14.49
N PHE A 46 13.84 -44.01 15.33
CA PHE A 46 13.53 -42.64 14.91
C PHE A 46 14.56 -42.11 13.92
N TYR A 47 15.83 -42.46 14.08
CA TYR A 47 16.91 -42.09 13.17
C TYR A 47 16.64 -42.66 11.76
N GLU A 48 16.40 -43.96 11.67
CA GLU A 48 16.11 -44.63 10.40
C GLU A 48 14.79 -44.16 9.77
N ALA A 49 13.76 -43.91 10.58
CA ALA A 49 12.51 -43.34 10.09
C ALA A 49 12.69 -41.91 9.55
N ALA A 50 13.49 -41.08 10.22
CA ALA A 50 13.81 -39.72 9.78
C ALA A 50 14.64 -39.70 8.49
N LYS A 51 15.54 -40.67 8.33
CA LYS A 51 16.44 -40.82 7.17
C LYS A 51 15.72 -41.10 5.86
N GLN A 52 14.50 -41.63 5.90
CA GLN A 52 13.72 -41.95 4.71
C GLN A 52 13.27 -40.74 3.89
N GLY A 53 13.30 -39.52 4.45
CA GLY A 53 12.97 -38.29 3.71
C GLY A 53 11.51 -38.26 3.22
N SER A 54 10.56 -38.30 4.15
CA SER A 54 9.11 -38.39 3.84
C SER A 54 8.35 -37.08 4.06
N THR A 55 7.10 -37.02 3.57
CA THR A 55 6.21 -35.86 3.82
C THR A 55 5.90 -35.68 5.30
N LYS A 56 5.34 -34.52 5.68
CA LYS A 56 4.99 -34.22 7.07
C LYS A 56 4.01 -35.25 7.65
N GLU A 57 2.99 -35.62 6.89
CA GLU A 57 1.95 -36.54 7.33
C GLU A 57 2.49 -37.96 7.47
N GLU A 58 3.23 -38.45 6.47
CA GLU A 58 3.87 -39.77 6.51
C GLU A 58 4.86 -39.89 7.67
N ARG A 59 5.66 -38.84 7.91
CA ARG A 59 6.61 -38.79 9.03
C ARG A 59 5.89 -38.84 10.36
N LYS A 60 4.81 -38.06 10.51
CA LYS A 60 4.00 -38.01 11.72
C LYS A 60 3.36 -39.38 12.01
N ALA A 61 2.84 -40.05 10.98
CA ALA A 61 2.27 -41.39 11.11
C ALA A 61 3.33 -42.40 11.59
N LYS A 62 4.48 -42.47 10.93
CA LYS A 62 5.59 -43.37 11.32
C LYS A 62 6.08 -43.12 12.75
N PHE A 63 6.24 -41.86 13.16
CA PHE A 63 6.64 -41.55 14.53
C PHE A 63 5.56 -41.92 15.56
N SER A 64 4.27 -41.81 15.21
CA SER A 64 3.17 -42.27 16.07
C SER A 64 3.19 -43.79 16.21
N GLU A 65 3.36 -44.53 15.11
CA GLU A 65 3.45 -45.99 15.10
C GLU A 65 4.61 -46.49 15.99
N LEU A 66 5.80 -45.88 15.87
CA LEU A 66 6.96 -46.23 16.70
C LEU A 66 6.69 -45.98 18.19
N LYS A 67 6.03 -44.86 18.50
CA LYS A 67 5.64 -44.52 19.87
C LYS A 67 4.64 -45.52 20.41
N GLU A 68 3.57 -45.82 19.67
CA GLU A 68 2.53 -46.77 20.07
C GLU A 68 3.09 -48.18 20.25
N ALA A 69 3.98 -48.61 19.35
CA ALA A 69 4.67 -49.90 19.45
C ALA A 69 5.52 -50.00 20.73
N PHE A 70 6.22 -48.93 21.13
CA PHE A 70 6.96 -48.90 22.38
C PHE A 70 6.03 -48.88 23.60
N MET A 71 4.96 -48.07 23.56
CA MET A 71 3.99 -48.00 24.65
C MET A 71 3.30 -49.35 24.90
N ALA A 72 3.09 -50.14 23.84
CA ALA A 72 2.55 -51.51 23.95
C ALA A 72 3.50 -52.52 24.62
N THR A 73 4.79 -52.19 24.79
CA THR A 73 5.74 -53.03 25.55
C THR A 73 5.71 -52.80 27.05
N LEU A 74 4.99 -51.76 27.50
CA LEU A 74 4.85 -51.37 28.90
C LEU A 74 3.52 -51.88 29.46
N SER A 75 3.44 -52.09 30.78
CA SER A 75 2.17 -52.42 31.43
C SER A 75 1.23 -51.21 31.48
N GLU A 76 -0.08 -51.46 31.55
CA GLU A 76 -1.09 -50.39 31.64
C GLU A 76 -0.86 -49.49 32.86
N ASP A 77 -0.45 -50.06 33.99
CA ASP A 77 -0.13 -49.32 35.22
C ASP A 77 1.10 -48.43 35.05
N GLU A 78 2.16 -48.92 34.38
CA GLU A 78 3.39 -48.14 34.14
C GLU A 78 3.11 -46.96 33.19
N VAL A 79 2.25 -47.16 32.19
CA VAL A 79 1.81 -46.10 31.27
C VAL A 79 0.97 -45.04 31.98
N ALA A 80 0.05 -45.45 32.86
CA ALA A 80 -0.80 -44.54 33.61
C ALA A 80 0.00 -43.70 34.62
N GLU A 81 0.92 -44.33 35.36
CA GLU A 81 1.71 -43.68 36.40
C GLU A 81 2.83 -42.80 35.80
N LYS A 82 3.54 -43.28 34.77
CA LYS A 82 4.70 -42.61 34.18
C LYS A 82 4.40 -41.87 32.88
N GLY A 83 3.14 -41.74 32.49
CA GLY A 83 2.73 -41.18 31.21
C GLY A 83 3.26 -39.78 30.89
N PHE A 84 3.45 -38.93 31.92
CA PHE A 84 4.09 -37.62 31.75
C PHE A 84 5.57 -37.73 31.38
N MET A 85 6.35 -38.54 32.12
CA MET A 85 7.77 -38.79 31.86
C MET A 85 7.98 -39.48 30.51
N LEU A 86 7.15 -40.47 30.16
CA LEU A 86 7.18 -41.15 28.87
C LEU A 86 7.06 -40.16 27.70
N ARG A 87 6.11 -39.22 27.76
CA ARG A 87 5.97 -38.19 26.72
C ARG A 87 7.22 -37.33 26.58
N GLN A 88 7.82 -36.92 27.70
CA GLN A 88 9.06 -36.11 27.68
C GLN A 88 10.25 -36.90 27.12
N TYR A 89 10.45 -38.14 27.58
CA TYR A 89 11.59 -38.97 27.17
C TYR A 89 11.49 -39.40 25.70
N ILE A 90 10.31 -39.77 25.22
CA ILE A 90 10.10 -40.10 23.80
C ILE A 90 10.36 -38.86 22.93
N GLY A 91 9.87 -37.69 23.35
CA GLY A 91 10.16 -36.43 22.65
C GLY A 91 11.66 -36.08 22.63
N ALA A 92 12.36 -36.33 23.73
CA ALA A 92 13.81 -36.14 23.82
C ALA A 92 14.58 -37.12 22.93
N ALA A 93 14.17 -38.40 22.88
CA ALA A 93 14.75 -39.42 22.01
C ALA A 93 14.55 -39.08 20.52
N GLN A 94 13.34 -38.67 20.14
CA GLN A 94 13.05 -38.18 18.78
C GLN A 94 13.92 -36.97 18.45
N LYS A 95 14.02 -35.99 19.35
CA LYS A 95 14.85 -34.79 19.16
C LYS A 95 16.32 -35.14 18.98
N LYS A 96 16.84 -36.08 19.77
CA LYS A 96 18.22 -36.56 19.66
C LYS A 96 18.46 -37.22 18.31
N ALA A 97 17.64 -38.19 17.93
CA ALA A 97 17.77 -38.93 16.68
C ALA A 97 17.81 -38.01 15.44
N VAL A 98 16.89 -37.05 15.36
CA VAL A 98 16.84 -36.10 14.23
C VAL A 98 18.05 -35.17 14.19
N ARG A 99 18.51 -34.70 15.35
CA ARG A 99 19.70 -33.83 15.43
C ARG A 99 20.96 -34.59 15.06
N ASP A 100 21.10 -35.83 15.51
CA ASP A 100 22.24 -36.68 15.20
C ASP A 100 22.30 -36.97 13.69
N LEU A 101 21.16 -37.24 13.04
CA LEU A 101 21.08 -37.43 11.59
C LEU A 101 21.57 -36.18 10.83
N LEU A 102 21.08 -35.00 11.23
CA LEU A 102 21.45 -33.72 10.62
C LEU A 102 22.92 -33.37 10.81
N LEU A 103 23.49 -33.66 11.98
CA LEU A 103 24.88 -33.35 12.31
C LEU A 103 25.89 -34.34 11.74
N ASN A 104 25.50 -35.61 11.58
CA ASN A 104 26.40 -36.68 11.13
C ASN A 104 26.32 -36.92 9.63
N GLU A 105 25.11 -36.99 9.07
CA GLU A 105 24.90 -37.31 7.65
C GLU A 105 24.50 -36.09 6.82
N GLY A 106 24.06 -34.98 7.44
CA GLY A 106 23.63 -33.78 6.71
C GLY A 106 22.31 -33.95 5.96
N ILE A 107 21.56 -35.01 6.26
CA ILE A 107 20.27 -35.34 5.62
C ILE A 107 19.14 -34.73 6.45
N ARG A 108 18.22 -34.03 5.79
CA ARG A 108 17.03 -33.45 6.42
C ARG A 108 15.84 -34.40 6.41
N LEU A 109 14.84 -34.06 7.22
CA LEU A 109 13.62 -34.86 7.42
C LEU A 109 12.80 -35.10 6.15
N ASP A 110 12.98 -34.27 5.13
CA ASP A 110 12.33 -34.35 3.82
C ASP A 110 13.32 -34.70 2.69
N GLY A 111 14.52 -35.20 3.04
CA GLY A 111 15.55 -35.65 2.09
C GLY A 111 16.40 -34.54 1.47
N ARG A 112 16.15 -33.26 1.80
CA ARG A 112 16.93 -32.12 1.32
C ARG A 112 18.32 -32.03 1.96
N SER A 113 19.24 -31.34 1.28
CA SER A 113 20.47 -30.85 1.91
C SER A 113 20.21 -29.62 2.78
N SER A 114 21.22 -29.22 3.55
CA SER A 114 21.16 -28.05 4.44
C SER A 114 20.93 -26.73 3.70
N THR A 115 21.26 -26.64 2.41
CA THR A 115 21.15 -25.40 1.62
C THR A 115 19.90 -25.35 0.73
N ASP A 116 19.26 -26.50 0.48
CA ASP A 116 18.16 -26.59 -0.49
C ASP A 116 16.89 -25.89 0.01
N ILE A 117 16.23 -25.21 -0.92
CA ILE A 117 14.94 -24.55 -0.70
C ILE A 117 13.85 -25.45 -1.26
N ARG A 118 12.70 -25.51 -0.58
CA ARG A 118 11.55 -26.29 -1.06
C ARG A 118 11.04 -25.75 -2.41
N PRO A 119 10.38 -26.57 -3.22
CA PRO A 119 9.77 -26.12 -4.47
C PRO A 119 8.89 -24.89 -4.26
N ILE A 120 9.03 -23.89 -5.11
CA ILE A 120 8.27 -22.64 -5.07
C ILE A 120 7.33 -22.60 -6.26
N TRP A 121 6.09 -22.22 -6.01
CA TRP A 121 5.12 -21.90 -7.04
C TRP A 121 4.44 -20.58 -6.67
N THR A 122 4.32 -19.70 -7.65
CA THR A 122 3.78 -18.34 -7.47
C THR A 122 2.87 -17.96 -8.61
N GLU A 123 1.78 -17.26 -8.29
CA GLU A 123 0.84 -16.71 -9.26
C GLU A 123 0.34 -15.35 -8.75
N VAL A 124 0.14 -14.41 -9.68
CA VAL A 124 -0.44 -13.08 -9.44
C VAL A 124 -1.82 -12.99 -10.07
N ASP A 125 -2.63 -12.03 -9.64
CA ASP A 125 -4.00 -11.83 -10.15
C ASP A 125 -4.91 -13.05 -9.90
N TYR A 126 -4.67 -13.77 -8.80
CA TYR A 126 -5.37 -15.00 -8.46
C TYR A 126 -6.86 -14.77 -8.11
N LEU A 127 -7.20 -13.56 -7.64
CA LEU A 127 -8.57 -13.18 -7.25
C LEU A 127 -9.12 -12.03 -8.10
N PRO A 128 -10.32 -12.18 -8.70
CA PRO A 128 -10.79 -11.33 -9.79
C PRO A 128 -11.08 -9.87 -9.41
N SER A 129 -11.53 -9.61 -8.17
CA SER A 129 -12.02 -8.27 -7.76
C SER A 129 -11.09 -7.55 -6.78
N THR A 130 -9.92 -8.11 -6.50
CA THR A 130 -8.95 -7.48 -5.58
C THR A 130 -8.13 -6.42 -6.28
N HIS A 131 -7.74 -5.33 -5.60
CA HIS A 131 -6.88 -4.30 -6.23
C HIS A 131 -5.51 -4.88 -6.61
N GLY A 132 -5.04 -5.88 -5.87
CA GLY A 132 -3.97 -6.80 -6.26
C GLY A 132 -4.12 -8.11 -5.50
N SER A 133 -3.65 -9.21 -6.06
CA SER A 133 -3.60 -10.49 -5.35
C SER A 133 -2.44 -11.36 -5.83
N SER A 134 -2.04 -12.28 -4.96
CA SER A 134 -1.07 -13.30 -5.29
C SER A 134 -1.22 -14.50 -4.39
N ILE A 135 -0.81 -15.65 -4.89
CA ILE A 135 -0.59 -16.84 -4.11
C ILE A 135 0.90 -17.21 -4.18
N PHE A 136 1.48 -17.47 -3.01
CA PHE A 136 2.86 -17.94 -2.88
C PHE A 136 2.85 -19.25 -2.13
N THR A 137 3.36 -20.29 -2.76
CA THR A 137 3.52 -21.63 -2.19
C THR A 137 5.00 -21.99 -2.17
N ARG A 138 5.51 -22.43 -1.01
CA ARG A 138 6.86 -22.97 -0.85
C ARG A 138 6.81 -24.26 -0.05
N GLY A 139 6.96 -25.40 -0.74
CA GLY A 139 6.59 -26.71 -0.21
C GLY A 139 5.16 -26.67 0.34
N GLU A 140 4.95 -27.23 1.53
CA GLU A 140 3.67 -27.23 2.24
C GLU A 140 3.46 -25.93 3.05
N THR A 141 3.78 -24.77 2.48
CA THR A 141 3.51 -23.45 3.11
C THR A 141 2.97 -22.50 2.08
N GLN A 142 1.74 -22.07 2.27
CA GLN A 142 1.00 -21.30 1.28
C GLN A 142 0.39 -20.04 1.90
N SER A 143 0.60 -18.91 1.24
CA SER A 143 0.02 -17.62 1.58
C SER A 143 -0.74 -17.08 0.38
N LEU A 144 -2.05 -16.87 0.55
CA LEU A 144 -2.88 -16.10 -0.35
C LEU A 144 -2.96 -14.67 0.19
N THR A 145 -2.39 -13.73 -0.54
CA THR A 145 -2.33 -12.33 -0.11
C THR A 145 -3.15 -11.45 -1.04
N THR A 146 -3.94 -10.56 -0.44
CA THR A 146 -4.73 -9.56 -1.14
C THR A 146 -4.25 -8.16 -0.79
N LEU A 147 -4.28 -7.29 -1.79
CA LEU A 147 -4.03 -5.87 -1.67
C LEU A 147 -5.35 -5.12 -1.83
N THR A 148 -5.56 -4.18 -0.91
CA THR A 148 -6.62 -3.18 -0.98
C THR A 148 -6.00 -1.80 -0.82
N LEU A 149 -6.05 -1.01 -1.89
CA LEU A 149 -5.82 0.43 -1.88
C LEU A 149 -7.05 1.17 -1.35
N GLY A 150 -6.83 2.18 -0.52
CA GLY A 150 -7.84 3.06 0.07
C GLY A 150 -7.39 4.52 0.09
N THR A 151 -8.26 5.37 0.62
CA THR A 151 -8.05 6.82 0.71
C THR A 151 -7.48 7.22 2.09
N LYS A 152 -7.30 8.53 2.32
CA LYS A 152 -6.89 9.09 3.62
C LYS A 152 -7.86 8.74 4.75
N LEU A 153 -9.14 8.48 4.45
CA LEU A 153 -10.15 8.09 5.44
C LEU A 153 -9.95 6.65 5.96
N ASP A 154 -9.25 5.81 5.18
CA ASP A 154 -8.98 4.41 5.52
C ASP A 154 -7.71 4.23 6.36
N GLU A 155 -7.00 5.32 6.68
CA GLU A 155 -5.82 5.28 7.55
C GLU A 155 -6.20 4.83 8.97
N GLN A 156 -5.34 3.99 9.56
CA GLN A 156 -5.56 3.56 10.93
C GLN A 156 -4.99 4.58 11.92
N LEU A 157 -5.86 5.21 12.72
CA LEU A 157 -5.43 5.98 13.88
C LEU A 157 -4.88 5.03 14.96
N ILE A 158 -3.60 5.16 15.24
CA ILE A 158 -2.93 4.52 16.37
C ILE A 158 -2.94 5.52 17.52
N ASP A 159 -3.76 5.24 18.53
CA ASP A 159 -3.86 6.03 19.77
C ASP A 159 -3.32 5.21 20.95
N GLY A 160 -2.03 5.39 21.24
CA GLY A 160 -1.33 4.73 22.34
C GLY A 160 -0.81 5.75 23.35
N ALA A 161 -0.40 5.26 24.53
CA ALA A 161 -0.04 6.12 25.66
C ALA A 161 1.03 7.20 25.37
N LEU A 162 1.94 6.94 24.43
CA LEU A 162 3.02 7.87 24.03
C LEU A 162 3.02 8.20 22.53
N VAL A 163 2.13 7.59 21.76
CA VAL A 163 2.17 7.64 20.30
C VAL A 163 0.76 7.84 19.77
N ARG A 164 0.54 8.99 19.12
CA ARG A 164 -0.66 9.28 18.35
C ARG A 164 -0.26 9.57 16.91
N LYS A 165 -0.60 8.67 15.98
CA LYS A 165 -0.29 8.81 14.55
C LYS A 165 -1.31 8.06 13.71
N ASN A 166 -1.43 8.44 12.44
CA ASN A 166 -2.12 7.64 11.45
C ASN A 166 -1.13 6.74 10.71
N GLU A 167 -1.48 5.48 10.51
CA GLU A 167 -0.69 4.52 9.75
C GLU A 167 -1.36 4.25 8.39
N LYS A 168 -0.62 4.56 7.32
CA LYS A 168 -1.04 4.37 5.92
C LYS A 168 -0.80 2.97 5.40
N PHE A 169 0.10 2.20 6.02
CA PHE A 169 0.42 0.85 5.60
C PHE A 169 -0.01 -0.16 6.67
N LEU A 170 -1.01 -0.95 6.32
CA LEU A 170 -1.57 -1.99 7.17
C LEU A 170 -1.21 -3.36 6.60
N LEU A 171 -0.82 -4.29 7.47
CA LEU A 171 -0.65 -5.68 7.12
C LEU A 171 -1.32 -6.55 8.17
N HIS A 172 -2.36 -7.25 7.76
CA HIS A 172 -3.05 -8.25 8.56
C HIS A 172 -2.63 -9.64 8.13
N TYR A 173 -2.35 -10.47 9.12
CA TYR A 173 -1.90 -11.83 8.94
C TYR A 173 -2.88 -12.73 9.69
N ASN A 174 -3.44 -13.69 8.98
CA ASN A 174 -4.45 -14.61 9.50
C ASN A 174 -3.92 -16.05 9.36
N PHE A 175 -4.04 -16.82 10.44
CA PHE A 175 -3.58 -18.19 10.53
C PHE A 175 -4.75 -19.10 10.91
N PRO A 176 -5.61 -19.46 9.95
CA PRO A 176 -6.77 -20.29 10.22
C PRO A 176 -6.35 -21.71 10.66
N PRO A 177 -7.11 -22.38 11.54
CA PRO A 177 -6.74 -23.70 12.08
C PRO A 177 -6.53 -24.80 11.02
N PHE A 178 -7.29 -24.73 9.92
CA PHE A 178 -7.17 -25.68 8.82
C PHE A 178 -5.79 -25.64 8.15
N SER A 179 -5.04 -24.53 8.26
CA SER A 179 -3.70 -24.40 7.67
C SER A 179 -2.68 -25.39 8.24
N THR A 180 -2.95 -25.94 9.43
CA THR A 180 -2.17 -27.01 10.05
C THR A 180 -2.93 -28.34 10.14
N GLY A 181 -4.10 -28.44 9.52
CA GLY A 181 -4.99 -29.60 9.62
C GLY A 181 -5.62 -29.76 11.01
N GLU A 182 -5.79 -28.65 11.75
CA GLU A 182 -6.35 -28.66 13.10
C GLU A 182 -7.76 -28.06 13.11
N GLU A 183 -8.63 -28.55 13.98
CA GLU A 183 -9.95 -27.98 14.22
C GLU A 183 -9.94 -27.13 15.50
N ARG A 184 -10.14 -25.81 15.37
CA ARG A 184 -10.27 -24.89 16.50
C ARG A 184 -11.31 -23.81 16.21
N PRO A 185 -12.01 -23.27 17.22
CA PRO A 185 -12.93 -22.16 17.01
C PRO A 185 -12.19 -20.90 16.56
N LEU A 186 -12.70 -20.24 15.52
CA LEU A 186 -12.21 -18.94 15.07
C LEU A 186 -12.53 -17.88 16.14
N ARG A 187 -11.49 -17.41 16.83
CA ARG A 187 -11.56 -16.27 17.77
C ARG A 187 -10.85 -15.07 17.15
N GLY A 188 -10.68 -14.00 17.92
CA GLY A 188 -9.85 -12.86 17.50
C GLY A 188 -8.39 -13.24 17.25
N THR A 189 -7.64 -12.32 16.66
CA THR A 189 -6.23 -12.52 16.29
C THR A 189 -5.36 -12.78 17.51
N SER A 190 -4.55 -13.83 17.43
CA SER A 190 -3.59 -14.21 18.45
C SER A 190 -2.36 -13.30 18.45
N ARG A 191 -1.62 -13.30 19.56
CA ARG A 191 -0.33 -12.57 19.66
C ARG A 191 0.67 -12.99 18.59
N ARG A 192 0.66 -14.26 18.19
CA ARG A 192 1.58 -14.79 17.17
C ARG A 192 1.23 -14.27 15.78
N GLU A 193 -0.06 -14.23 15.44
CA GLU A 193 -0.53 -13.65 14.18
C GLU A 193 -0.18 -12.17 14.07
N VAL A 194 -0.42 -11.40 15.13
CA VAL A 194 -0.01 -9.98 15.18
C VAL A 194 1.51 -9.83 15.06
N GLY A 195 2.29 -10.68 15.73
CA GLY A 195 3.75 -10.68 15.65
C GLY A 195 4.28 -10.98 14.25
N HIS A 196 3.74 -12.01 13.59
CA HIS A 196 4.09 -12.37 12.21
C HIS A 196 3.69 -11.27 11.22
N GLY A 197 2.49 -10.71 11.37
CA GLY A 197 2.03 -9.59 10.55
C GLY A 197 2.93 -8.36 10.70
N ASN A 198 3.31 -8.00 11.92
CA ASN A 198 4.22 -6.89 12.18
C ASN A 198 5.63 -7.13 11.63
N LEU A 199 6.14 -8.37 11.66
CA LEU A 199 7.41 -8.72 11.02
C LEU A 199 7.35 -8.50 9.51
N ALA A 200 6.30 -9.00 8.86
CA ALA A 200 6.11 -8.82 7.42
C ALA A 200 5.91 -7.34 7.05
N LEU A 201 5.17 -6.59 7.87
CA LEU A 201 4.97 -5.15 7.71
C LEU A 201 6.31 -4.41 7.73
N ARG A 202 7.15 -4.70 8.73
CA ARG A 202 8.48 -4.11 8.85
C ARG A 202 9.41 -4.50 7.70
N ALA A 203 9.23 -5.68 7.11
CA ALA A 203 10.01 -6.14 5.98
C ALA A 203 9.66 -5.41 4.67
N LEU A 204 8.39 -5.07 4.46
CA LEU A 204 7.91 -4.40 3.24
C LEU A 204 7.94 -2.87 3.32
N LYS A 205 7.75 -2.30 4.52
CA LYS A 205 7.71 -0.84 4.72
C LYS A 205 8.89 -0.06 4.11
N PRO A 206 10.16 -0.54 4.17
CA PRO A 206 11.29 0.19 3.60
C PRO A 206 11.27 0.35 2.07
N VAL A 207 10.60 -0.57 1.35
CA VAL A 207 10.52 -0.55 -0.11
C VAL A 207 9.28 0.14 -0.64
N LEU A 208 8.36 0.55 0.24
CA LEU A 208 7.17 1.28 -0.19
C LEU A 208 7.55 2.64 -0.81
N PRO A 209 6.78 3.09 -1.82
CA PRO A 209 6.92 4.41 -2.40
C PRO A 209 6.69 5.53 -1.39
N SER A 210 7.06 6.75 -1.76
CA SER A 210 6.70 7.95 -1.00
C SER A 210 5.19 8.21 -1.09
N THR A 211 4.66 9.09 -0.24
CA THR A 211 3.25 9.51 -0.35
C THR A 211 2.97 10.25 -1.66
N ASP A 212 3.97 10.92 -2.23
CA ASP A 212 3.80 11.68 -3.48
C ASP A 212 3.67 10.72 -4.68
N ASP A 213 4.43 9.62 -4.67
CA ASP A 213 4.38 8.59 -5.73
C ASP A 213 3.17 7.63 -5.57
N CYS A 214 2.69 7.45 -4.33
CA CYS A 214 1.57 6.59 -4.00
C CYS A 214 0.73 7.23 -2.87
N PRO A 215 -0.31 8.01 -3.23
CA PRO A 215 -1.15 8.73 -2.26
C PRO A 215 -2.16 7.81 -1.54
N TYR A 216 -2.10 6.50 -1.76
CA TYR A 216 -3.06 5.54 -1.22
C TYR A 216 -2.69 5.04 0.16
N THR A 217 -3.71 4.74 0.95
CA THR A 217 -3.59 3.83 2.09
C THR A 217 -3.49 2.40 1.54
N ILE A 218 -2.50 1.65 1.98
CA ILE A 218 -2.21 0.29 1.51
C ILE A 218 -2.56 -0.69 2.61
N ARG A 219 -3.51 -1.58 2.34
CA ARG A 219 -3.81 -2.72 3.22
C ARG A 219 -3.47 -4.03 2.51
N LEU A 220 -2.59 -4.80 3.14
CA LEU A 220 -2.35 -6.19 2.78
C LEU A 220 -3.04 -7.12 3.78
N VAL A 221 -3.70 -8.16 3.27
CA VAL A 221 -4.23 -9.25 4.10
C VAL A 221 -3.66 -10.56 3.58
N SER A 222 -2.90 -11.25 4.42
CA SER A 222 -2.32 -12.56 4.14
C SER A 222 -3.09 -13.65 4.87
N GLU A 223 -3.77 -14.48 4.11
CA GLU A 223 -4.42 -15.71 4.57
C GLU A 223 -3.47 -16.88 4.39
N ILE A 224 -3.11 -17.56 5.48
CA ILE A 224 -2.28 -18.76 5.41
C ILE A 224 -3.17 -19.96 5.14
N LEU A 225 -2.99 -20.59 3.99
CA LEU A 225 -3.80 -21.74 3.56
C LEU A 225 -3.15 -23.07 3.97
N GLU A 226 -1.82 -23.10 4.04
CA GLU A 226 -1.02 -24.25 4.48
C GLU A 226 0.20 -23.77 5.25
N SER A 227 0.63 -24.52 6.27
CA SER A 227 1.81 -24.17 7.07
C SER A 227 2.63 -25.37 7.55
N ASN A 228 3.81 -25.50 6.96
CA ASN A 228 4.88 -26.39 7.42
C ASN A 228 6.26 -25.73 7.45
N GLY A 229 6.35 -24.40 7.43
CA GLY A 229 7.63 -23.70 7.61
C GLY A 229 7.54 -22.21 7.31
N SER A 230 7.61 -21.39 8.35
CA SER A 230 7.68 -19.93 8.31
C SER A 230 6.76 -19.24 7.30
N SER A 231 5.45 -19.41 7.51
CA SER A 231 4.41 -18.69 6.78
C SER A 231 4.53 -17.16 6.83
N SER A 232 5.18 -16.58 7.86
CA SER A 232 5.49 -15.15 7.90
C SER A 232 6.43 -14.68 6.77
N MET A 233 7.34 -15.55 6.30
CA MET A 233 8.21 -15.24 5.16
C MET A 233 7.47 -15.44 3.83
N ALA A 234 6.58 -16.42 3.76
CA ALA A 234 5.65 -16.57 2.63
C ALA A 234 4.77 -15.32 2.47
N THR A 235 4.27 -14.74 3.57
CA THR A 235 3.54 -13.47 3.56
C THR A 235 4.35 -12.31 3.00
N VAL A 236 5.65 -12.23 3.26
CA VAL A 236 6.50 -11.17 2.69
C VAL A 236 6.63 -11.33 1.18
N CYS A 237 6.83 -12.57 0.71
CA CYS A 237 6.93 -12.87 -0.71
C CYS A 237 5.59 -12.61 -1.43
N ALA A 238 4.48 -13.14 -0.91
CA ALA A 238 3.14 -12.91 -1.44
C ALA A 238 2.76 -11.41 -1.36
N GLY A 239 3.04 -10.74 -0.25
CA GLY A 239 2.81 -9.29 -0.13
C GLY A 239 3.55 -8.47 -1.17
N THR A 240 4.80 -8.84 -1.49
CA THR A 240 5.56 -8.21 -2.59
C THR A 240 4.87 -8.42 -3.94
N LEU A 241 4.48 -9.66 -4.24
CA LEU A 241 3.79 -10.00 -5.49
C LEU A 241 2.44 -9.28 -5.62
N ALA A 242 1.64 -9.24 -4.55
CA ALA A 242 0.36 -8.54 -4.53
C ALA A 242 0.51 -7.01 -4.69
N LEU A 243 1.56 -6.41 -4.12
CA LEU A 243 1.90 -5.00 -4.33
C LEU A 243 2.23 -4.73 -5.81
N MET A 244 3.06 -5.58 -6.42
CA MET A 244 3.44 -5.48 -7.83
C MET A 244 2.24 -5.70 -8.76
N ASP A 245 1.41 -6.70 -8.48
CA ASP A 245 0.18 -7.00 -9.22
C ASP A 245 -0.82 -5.85 -9.16
N GLY A 246 -0.92 -5.17 -8.02
CA GLY A 246 -1.79 -3.99 -7.89
C GLY A 246 -1.23 -2.71 -8.48
N GLY A 247 -0.04 -2.73 -9.09
CA GLY A 247 0.58 -1.54 -9.69
C GLY A 247 1.21 -0.58 -8.67
N VAL A 248 1.46 -1.02 -7.43
CA VAL A 248 2.16 -0.19 -6.44
C VAL A 248 3.64 -0.09 -6.84
N PRO A 249 4.19 1.13 -7.05
CA PRO A 249 5.57 1.31 -7.51
C PRO A 249 6.57 1.10 -6.36
N ILE A 250 6.74 -0.16 -5.93
CA ILE A 250 7.74 -0.52 -4.91
C ILE A 250 9.16 -0.31 -5.44
N LYS A 251 10.07 0.15 -4.58
CA LYS A 251 11.46 0.45 -4.95
C LYS A 251 12.25 -0.77 -5.41
N ALA A 252 11.98 -1.93 -4.80
CA ALA A 252 12.56 -3.20 -5.18
C ALA A 252 11.76 -4.37 -4.58
N PRO A 253 11.67 -5.52 -5.27
CA PRO A 253 11.04 -6.73 -4.77
C PRO A 253 11.73 -7.30 -3.53
N VAL A 254 10.95 -7.64 -2.49
CA VAL A 254 11.44 -8.21 -1.23
C VAL A 254 11.13 -9.71 -1.16
N SER A 255 12.14 -10.52 -0.84
CA SER A 255 11.96 -11.94 -0.52
C SER A 255 12.34 -12.23 0.93
N GLY A 256 11.80 -13.32 1.48
CA GLY A 256 12.03 -13.75 2.84
C GLY A 256 12.39 -15.23 2.95
N ILE A 257 13.33 -15.56 3.84
CA ILE A 257 13.72 -16.94 4.16
C ILE A 257 13.78 -17.15 5.66
N ALA A 258 13.41 -18.35 6.11
CA ALA A 258 13.61 -18.79 7.47
C ALA A 258 14.77 -19.77 7.52
N MET A 259 15.62 -19.56 8.50
CA MET A 259 16.89 -20.25 8.66
C MET A 259 16.94 -20.88 10.04
N GLY A 260 17.58 -22.03 10.13
CA GLY A 260 17.81 -22.74 11.38
C GLY A 260 19.30 -22.94 11.62
N LEU A 261 19.63 -23.19 12.87
CA LEU A 261 20.93 -23.70 13.24
C LEU A 261 20.77 -24.81 14.27
N ILE A 262 21.50 -25.90 14.07
CA ILE A 262 21.67 -26.96 15.06
C ILE A 262 23.15 -27.01 15.43
N THR A 263 23.42 -27.07 16.72
CA THR A 263 24.76 -27.11 17.30
C THR A 263 24.85 -28.26 18.28
N ASP A 264 25.90 -29.06 18.19
CA ASP A 264 26.28 -29.96 19.27
C ASP A 264 27.38 -29.30 20.12
N LYS A 265 27.11 -29.17 21.41
CA LYS A 265 28.03 -28.52 22.35
C LYS A 265 29.23 -29.40 22.68
N ASP A 266 29.05 -30.72 22.64
CA ASP A 266 30.08 -31.65 23.06
C ASP A 266 31.11 -31.86 21.95
N SER A 267 30.68 -31.99 20.69
CA SER A 267 31.58 -32.08 19.54
C SER A 267 31.97 -30.74 18.91
N GLY A 268 31.23 -29.65 19.19
CA GLY A 268 31.39 -28.35 18.54
C GLY A 268 30.90 -28.29 17.09
N LYS A 269 30.32 -29.39 16.56
CA LYS A 269 29.74 -29.43 15.22
C LYS A 269 28.49 -28.55 15.14
N TYR A 270 28.26 -27.96 13.97
CA TYR A 270 27.04 -27.23 13.69
C TYR A 270 26.61 -27.37 12.23
N VAL A 271 25.31 -27.17 11.98
CA VAL A 271 24.74 -27.13 10.64
C VAL A 271 23.76 -25.96 10.54
N VAL A 272 23.87 -25.18 9.47
CA VAL A 272 22.94 -24.10 9.11
C VAL A 272 21.93 -24.65 8.12
N LEU A 273 20.64 -24.47 8.40
CA LEU A 273 19.54 -24.97 7.58
C LEU A 273 18.85 -23.82 6.85
N SER A 274 18.73 -23.93 5.53
CA SER A 274 17.93 -23.06 4.67
C SER A 274 16.49 -23.52 4.63
N ASP A 275 15.55 -22.58 4.68
CA ASP A 275 14.12 -22.84 4.51
C ASP A 275 13.61 -23.96 5.42
N ILE A 276 13.69 -23.70 6.73
CA ILE A 276 13.37 -24.67 7.76
C ILE A 276 11.90 -25.11 7.77
N LEU A 277 11.70 -26.38 8.09
CA LEU A 277 10.40 -26.97 8.40
C LEU A 277 9.97 -26.59 9.82
N GLY A 278 8.67 -26.74 10.12
CA GLY A 278 8.14 -26.55 11.48
C GLY A 278 8.81 -27.46 12.51
N ASP A 279 9.11 -28.70 12.13
CA ASP A 279 9.83 -29.65 13.00
C ASP A 279 11.27 -29.18 13.26
N GLU A 280 11.96 -28.68 12.25
CA GLU A 280 13.35 -28.21 12.37
C GLU A 280 13.47 -26.96 13.24
N ASP A 281 12.48 -26.06 13.23
CA ASP A 281 12.38 -24.93 14.17
C ASP A 281 12.26 -25.42 15.62
N HIS A 282 11.36 -26.39 15.87
CA HIS A 282 11.16 -26.95 17.21
C HIS A 282 12.44 -27.63 17.75
N LEU A 283 13.20 -28.26 16.87
CA LEU A 283 14.39 -29.03 17.20
C LEU A 283 15.69 -28.19 17.21
N GLY A 284 15.69 -27.04 16.53
CA GLY A 284 16.81 -26.14 16.34
C GLY A 284 17.23 -25.38 17.60
N ASP A 285 18.49 -24.93 17.60
CA ASP A 285 19.10 -24.12 18.66
C ASP A 285 18.98 -22.61 18.39
N MET A 286 18.76 -22.24 17.14
CA MET A 286 18.41 -20.89 16.72
C MET A 286 17.47 -20.99 15.52
N ASP A 287 16.44 -20.15 15.52
CA ASP A 287 15.67 -19.81 14.33
C ASP A 287 15.86 -18.32 14.02
N PHE A 288 16.10 -18.00 12.75
CA PHE A 288 16.13 -16.62 12.33
C PHE A 288 15.51 -16.42 10.96
N LYS A 289 14.88 -15.27 10.79
CA LYS A 289 14.11 -14.90 9.62
C LYS A 289 14.73 -13.67 9.01
N VAL A 290 15.10 -13.76 7.74
CA VAL A 290 15.79 -12.68 7.02
C VAL A 290 14.98 -12.30 5.79
N THR A 291 14.73 -11.00 5.64
CA THR A 291 13.96 -10.42 4.53
C THR A 291 14.74 -9.31 3.86
N GLY A 292 14.51 -9.09 2.57
CA GLY A 292 15.07 -7.93 1.87
C GLY A 292 15.15 -8.08 0.37
N THR A 293 15.79 -7.10 -0.25
CA THR A 293 15.89 -6.92 -1.71
C THR A 293 17.20 -7.48 -2.24
N GLU A 294 17.56 -7.18 -3.48
CA GLU A 294 18.91 -7.48 -3.98
C GLU A 294 20.00 -6.61 -3.36
N HIS A 295 19.64 -5.43 -2.85
CA HIS A 295 20.60 -4.44 -2.34
C HIS A 295 20.89 -4.59 -0.84
N GLY A 296 20.06 -5.31 -0.08
CA GLY A 296 20.25 -5.42 1.36
C GLY A 296 19.12 -6.10 2.12
N ILE A 297 19.22 -6.07 3.45
CA ILE A 297 18.23 -6.62 4.38
C ILE A 297 17.23 -5.52 4.74
N THR A 298 15.93 -5.82 4.70
CA THR A 298 14.87 -4.90 5.14
C THR A 298 14.40 -5.19 6.55
N ALA A 299 14.32 -6.46 6.95
CA ALA A 299 14.11 -6.87 8.33
C ALA A 299 14.82 -8.19 8.66
N CYS A 300 15.22 -8.33 9.93
CA CYS A 300 15.80 -9.52 10.49
C CYS A 300 15.16 -9.78 11.87
N GLN A 301 14.77 -11.02 12.14
CA GLN A 301 14.33 -11.51 13.44
C GLN A 301 15.18 -12.71 13.80
N MET A 302 15.72 -12.75 15.02
CA MET A 302 16.53 -13.86 15.51
C MET A 302 16.05 -14.28 16.89
N ASP A 303 15.79 -15.57 17.06
CA ASP A 303 15.45 -16.21 18.33
C ASP A 303 16.50 -17.29 18.62
N ILE A 304 17.30 -17.07 19.66
CA ILE A 304 18.43 -17.93 20.04
C ILE A 304 18.07 -18.67 21.33
N LYS A 305 18.11 -20.01 21.30
CA LYS A 305 17.77 -20.89 22.44
C LYS A 305 19.01 -21.35 23.22
N ILE A 306 20.21 -21.02 22.74
CA ILE A 306 21.50 -21.37 23.35
C ILE A 306 22.24 -20.14 23.91
N LYS A 307 23.23 -20.39 24.79
CA LYS A 307 23.97 -19.34 25.51
C LYS A 307 24.78 -18.39 24.60
N GLY A 308 25.08 -18.80 23.36
CA GLY A 308 25.79 -17.94 22.42
C GLY A 308 26.11 -18.61 21.11
N LEU A 309 26.42 -17.79 20.12
CA LEU A 309 26.88 -18.16 18.78
C LEU A 309 28.16 -17.40 18.46
N SER A 310 29.09 -18.06 17.78
CA SER A 310 30.27 -17.38 17.28
C SER A 310 29.90 -16.41 16.15
N PHE A 311 30.67 -15.34 16.01
CA PHE A 311 30.49 -14.38 14.92
C PHE A 311 30.64 -15.06 13.54
N GLN A 312 31.52 -16.06 13.44
CA GLN A 312 31.72 -16.84 12.22
C GLN A 312 30.46 -17.60 11.81
N GLN A 313 29.83 -18.32 12.75
CA GLN A 313 28.57 -19.04 12.52
C GLN A 313 27.47 -18.10 12.05
N LEU A 314 27.35 -16.92 12.68
CA LEU A 314 26.38 -15.91 12.28
C LEU A 314 26.63 -15.40 10.85
N ARG A 315 27.90 -15.14 10.50
CA ARG A 315 28.27 -14.66 9.16
C ARG A 315 27.94 -15.69 8.07
N GLU A 316 28.27 -16.95 8.32
CA GLU A 316 27.93 -18.06 7.42
C GLU A 316 26.42 -18.21 7.25
N ALA A 317 25.68 -18.17 8.37
CA ALA A 317 24.24 -18.29 8.36
C ALA A 317 23.56 -17.14 7.57
N LEU A 318 24.05 -15.91 7.71
CA LEU A 318 23.56 -14.77 6.93
C LEU A 318 23.94 -14.84 5.45
N ALA A 319 25.11 -15.37 5.12
CA ALA A 319 25.52 -15.58 3.72
C ALA A 319 24.62 -16.62 3.03
N GLN A 320 24.37 -17.75 3.69
CA GLN A 320 23.45 -18.78 3.21
C GLN A 320 22.01 -18.24 3.09
N ALA A 321 21.57 -17.42 4.06
CA ALA A 321 20.27 -16.76 4.01
C ALA A 321 20.14 -15.80 2.82
N ARG A 322 21.21 -15.06 2.51
CA ARG A 322 21.27 -14.16 1.35
C ARG A 322 21.07 -14.95 0.07
N ASP A 323 21.84 -16.00 -0.13
CA ASP A 323 21.80 -16.82 -1.35
C ASP A 323 20.42 -17.47 -1.51
N GLY A 324 19.84 -17.96 -0.41
CA GLY A 324 18.49 -18.50 -0.42
C GLY A 324 17.40 -17.47 -0.74
N ARG A 325 17.51 -16.25 -0.22
CA ARG A 325 16.62 -15.14 -0.59
C ARG A 325 16.72 -14.77 -2.06
N HIS A 326 17.92 -14.79 -2.64
CA HIS A 326 18.12 -14.51 -4.07
C HIS A 326 17.44 -15.58 -4.93
N HIS A 327 17.55 -16.85 -4.56
CA HIS A 327 16.84 -17.93 -5.23
C HIS A 327 15.31 -17.73 -5.17
N ILE A 328 14.74 -17.50 -3.98
CA ILE A 328 13.29 -17.24 -3.82
C ILE A 328 12.84 -16.05 -4.64
N ARG A 329 13.61 -14.95 -4.64
CA ARG A 329 13.28 -13.76 -5.44
C ARG A 329 13.27 -14.07 -6.93
N LYS A 330 14.22 -14.88 -7.43
CA LYS A 330 14.26 -15.27 -8.83
C LYS A 330 12.99 -16.02 -9.24
N GLU A 331 12.52 -16.96 -8.42
CA GLU A 331 11.27 -17.70 -8.67
C GLU A 331 10.06 -16.74 -8.68
N MET A 332 9.97 -15.82 -7.72
CA MET A 332 8.91 -14.81 -7.66
C MET A 332 8.88 -13.93 -8.93
N LEU A 333 10.05 -13.50 -9.40
CA LEU A 333 10.17 -12.65 -10.60
C LEU A 333 9.86 -13.41 -11.89
N GLY A 334 9.78 -14.74 -11.85
CA GLY A 334 9.24 -15.55 -12.94
C GLY A 334 7.74 -15.33 -13.18
N SER A 335 6.97 -14.96 -12.14
CA SER A 335 5.53 -14.68 -12.26
C SER A 335 5.24 -13.22 -12.60
N ILE A 336 6.04 -12.28 -12.08
CA ILE A 336 5.93 -10.85 -12.37
C ILE A 336 7.29 -10.18 -12.19
N SER A 337 7.84 -9.60 -13.26
CA SER A 337 9.20 -9.03 -13.23
C SER A 337 9.26 -7.61 -12.65
N GLU A 338 8.19 -6.84 -12.84
CA GLU A 338 8.08 -5.44 -12.42
C GLU A 338 6.63 -5.13 -12.00
N PRO A 339 6.39 -4.13 -11.13
CA PRO A 339 5.03 -3.68 -10.84
C PRO A 339 4.26 -3.39 -12.13
N ARG A 340 2.95 -3.66 -12.14
CA ARG A 340 2.11 -3.29 -13.28
C ARG A 340 2.22 -1.79 -13.54
N ALA A 341 2.27 -1.42 -14.83
CA ALA A 341 2.44 -0.03 -15.24
C ALA A 341 1.30 0.89 -14.79
N ASP A 342 0.12 0.33 -14.57
CA ASP A 342 -1.05 1.05 -14.07
C ASP A 342 -1.80 0.20 -13.03
N TYR A 343 -2.58 0.86 -12.17
CA TYR A 343 -3.46 0.18 -11.21
C TYR A 343 -4.63 -0.51 -11.92
N LYS A 344 -5.24 -1.54 -11.31
CA LYS A 344 -6.43 -2.20 -11.87
C LYS A 344 -7.61 -1.24 -11.99
N ASP A 345 -8.56 -1.55 -12.88
CA ASP A 345 -9.68 -0.65 -13.23
C ASP A 345 -10.62 -0.34 -12.06
N HIS A 346 -10.81 -1.32 -11.17
CA HIS A 346 -11.62 -1.20 -9.95
C HIS A 346 -10.81 -0.75 -8.73
N ALA A 347 -9.50 -0.48 -8.88
CA ALA A 347 -8.74 0.14 -7.82
C ALA A 347 -9.11 1.63 -7.73
N PRO A 348 -9.25 2.19 -6.52
CA PRO A 348 -9.54 3.59 -6.39
C PRO A 348 -8.40 4.39 -7.03
N ARG A 349 -8.74 5.43 -7.79
CA ARG A 349 -7.72 6.41 -8.22
C ARG A 349 -7.85 7.68 -7.41
N ILE A 350 -6.71 8.29 -7.13
CA ILE A 350 -6.60 9.64 -6.59
C ILE A 350 -5.88 10.46 -7.65
N VAL A 351 -6.55 11.48 -8.16
CA VAL A 351 -5.95 12.46 -9.06
C VAL A 351 -5.87 13.78 -8.32
N SER A 352 -4.65 14.28 -8.16
CA SER A 352 -4.40 15.61 -7.64
C SER A 352 -4.26 16.59 -8.79
N LEU A 353 -4.99 17.70 -8.72
CA LEU A 353 -4.94 18.81 -9.66
C LEU A 353 -4.61 20.09 -8.90
N THR A 354 -3.50 20.72 -9.26
CA THR A 354 -3.20 22.07 -8.76
C THR A 354 -4.01 23.10 -9.55
N VAL A 355 -4.82 23.87 -8.84
CA VAL A 355 -5.64 24.96 -9.40
C VAL A 355 -5.19 26.31 -8.85
N PRO A 356 -5.40 27.42 -9.59
CA PRO A 356 -5.18 28.76 -9.05
C PRO A 356 -6.01 28.99 -7.78
N GLY A 357 -5.48 29.70 -6.78
CA GLY A 357 -6.23 29.98 -5.54
C GLY A 357 -7.58 30.66 -5.76
N GLU A 358 -7.69 31.49 -6.81
CA GLU A 358 -8.93 32.15 -7.23
C GLU A 358 -10.04 31.16 -7.66
N ALA A 359 -9.66 29.96 -8.11
CA ALA A 359 -10.60 28.92 -8.55
C ALA A 359 -11.18 28.09 -7.39
N ILE A 360 -10.60 28.14 -6.19
CA ILE A 360 -11.07 27.36 -5.03
C ILE A 360 -12.52 27.71 -4.69
N GLY A 361 -12.83 29.01 -4.59
CA GLY A 361 -14.17 29.50 -4.27
C GLY A 361 -15.24 29.02 -5.27
N PRO A 362 -15.04 29.20 -6.59
CA PRO A 362 -15.92 28.67 -7.62
C PRO A 362 -16.12 27.14 -7.60
N ILE A 363 -15.07 26.35 -7.31
CA ILE A 363 -15.16 24.88 -7.25
C ILE A 363 -16.00 24.42 -6.05
N ILE A 364 -15.83 25.06 -4.88
CA ILE A 364 -16.63 24.75 -3.69
C ILE A 364 -18.08 25.23 -3.90
N GLY A 365 -18.25 26.43 -4.44
CA GLY A 365 -19.55 27.09 -4.59
C GLY A 365 -20.14 27.59 -3.27
N PRO A 366 -21.25 28.34 -3.32
CA PRO A 366 -21.91 28.87 -2.13
C PRO A 366 -22.37 27.73 -1.21
N GLY A 367 -21.82 27.67 0.01
CA GLY A 367 -22.13 26.64 1.01
C GLY A 367 -21.66 25.22 0.65
N GLY A 368 -20.76 25.06 -0.32
CA GLY A 368 -20.30 23.74 -0.77
C GLY A 368 -21.23 23.05 -1.76
N LYS A 369 -22.22 23.76 -2.33
CA LYS A 369 -23.22 23.15 -3.20
C LYS A 369 -22.63 22.53 -4.48
N ILE A 370 -21.71 23.23 -5.15
CA ILE A 370 -21.15 22.79 -6.44
C ILE A 370 -20.28 21.54 -6.23
N ILE A 371 -19.40 21.56 -5.22
CA ILE A 371 -18.56 20.40 -4.91
C ILE A 371 -19.39 19.19 -4.47
N GLN A 372 -20.50 19.39 -3.74
CA GLN A 372 -21.42 18.30 -3.38
C GLN A 372 -22.16 17.74 -4.60
N GLU A 373 -22.60 18.60 -5.53
CA GLU A 373 -23.27 18.19 -6.77
C GLU A 373 -22.33 17.39 -7.67
N ILE A 374 -21.10 17.84 -7.87
CA ILE A 374 -20.09 17.09 -8.60
C ILE A 374 -19.88 15.72 -7.94
N GLN A 375 -19.61 15.68 -6.63
CA GLN A 375 -19.40 14.43 -5.89
C GLN A 375 -20.59 13.47 -5.98
N ALA A 376 -21.83 13.97 -5.92
CA ALA A 376 -23.03 13.15 -6.03
C ALA A 376 -23.25 12.60 -7.45
N GLU A 377 -23.00 13.41 -8.48
CA GLU A 377 -23.17 12.99 -9.88
C GLU A 377 -22.09 12.02 -10.35
N THR A 378 -20.86 12.19 -9.86
CA THR A 378 -19.71 11.37 -10.28
C THR A 378 -19.35 10.29 -9.27
N GLU A 379 -20.08 10.17 -8.16
CA GLU A 379 -19.79 9.23 -7.05
C GLU A 379 -18.33 9.30 -6.58
N THR A 380 -17.77 10.51 -6.58
CA THR A 380 -16.38 10.78 -6.20
C THR A 380 -16.32 11.48 -4.85
N THR A 381 -15.19 11.36 -4.15
CA THR A 381 -14.84 12.20 -3.01
C THR A 381 -13.85 13.26 -3.47
N ILE A 382 -14.15 14.54 -3.22
CA ILE A 382 -13.28 15.66 -3.60
C ILE A 382 -12.83 16.38 -2.33
N SER A 383 -11.52 16.43 -2.11
CA SER A 383 -10.89 17.19 -1.04
C SER A 383 -10.12 18.36 -1.64
N ILE A 384 -10.17 19.53 -0.99
CA ILE A 384 -9.44 20.72 -1.43
C ILE A 384 -8.64 21.24 -0.26
N GLU A 385 -7.32 21.32 -0.42
CA GLU A 385 -6.40 21.95 0.54
C GLU A 385 -5.80 23.21 -0.10
N ASP A 386 -5.76 24.32 0.65
CA ASP A 386 -5.06 25.55 0.23
C ASP A 386 -3.64 25.51 0.78
N VAL A 387 -2.66 25.40 -0.10
CA VAL A 387 -1.23 25.36 0.23
C VAL A 387 -0.53 26.46 -0.55
N ASP A 388 0.02 27.43 0.17
CA ASP A 388 0.79 28.56 -0.39
C ASP A 388 0.04 29.37 -1.47
N GLY A 389 -1.29 29.52 -1.34
CA GLY A 389 -2.12 30.29 -2.28
C GLY A 389 -2.47 29.54 -3.57
N LYS A 390 -2.23 28.23 -3.60
CA LYS A 390 -2.67 27.31 -4.65
C LYS A 390 -3.63 26.30 -4.06
N GLY A 391 -4.73 26.04 -4.77
CA GLY A 391 -5.65 24.98 -4.39
C GLY A 391 -5.14 23.64 -4.88
N ILE A 392 -4.93 22.68 -3.99
CA ILE A 392 -4.67 21.29 -4.35
C ILE A 392 -6.01 20.57 -4.25
N VAL A 393 -6.58 20.23 -5.41
CA VAL A 393 -7.84 19.48 -5.51
C VAL A 393 -7.51 18.01 -5.69
N GLU A 394 -7.83 17.19 -4.70
CA GLU A 394 -7.71 15.74 -4.74
C GLU A 394 -9.08 15.13 -5.05
N ILE A 395 -9.18 14.40 -6.16
CA ILE A 395 -10.38 13.68 -6.58
C ILE A 395 -10.11 12.19 -6.41
N ALA A 396 -10.88 11.55 -5.54
CA ALA A 396 -10.83 10.11 -5.29
C ALA A 396 -12.13 9.43 -5.76
N ALA A 397 -12.02 8.32 -6.48
CA ALA A 397 -13.16 7.47 -6.80
C ALA A 397 -12.74 6.00 -6.95
N SER A 398 -13.71 5.10 -6.89
CA SER A 398 -13.54 3.65 -7.02
C SER A 398 -13.31 3.16 -8.46
N ASN A 399 -13.53 4.01 -9.47
CA ASN A 399 -13.32 3.67 -10.87
C ASN A 399 -12.71 4.85 -11.66
N LYS A 400 -12.03 4.54 -12.76
CA LYS A 400 -11.36 5.53 -13.62
C LYS A 400 -12.35 6.48 -14.31
N SER A 401 -13.49 5.97 -14.79
CA SER A 401 -14.50 6.75 -15.50
C SER A 401 -15.12 7.87 -14.67
N ALA A 402 -15.37 7.63 -13.38
CA ALA A 402 -15.90 8.62 -12.45
C ALA A 402 -14.92 9.77 -12.25
N ILE A 403 -13.62 9.46 -12.18
CA ILE A 403 -12.58 10.45 -11.98
C ILE A 403 -12.40 11.30 -13.22
N ASP A 404 -12.38 10.69 -14.41
CA ASP A 404 -12.27 11.44 -15.65
C ASP A 404 -13.46 12.42 -15.81
N ALA A 405 -14.66 11.99 -15.41
CA ALA A 405 -15.85 12.86 -15.39
C ALA A 405 -15.76 13.99 -14.35
N ALA A 406 -15.33 13.69 -13.13
CA ALA A 406 -15.16 14.69 -12.07
C ALA A 406 -14.03 15.68 -12.41
N LEU A 407 -12.91 15.18 -12.92
CA LEU A 407 -11.77 15.96 -13.35
C LEU A 407 -12.13 16.89 -14.51
N ALA A 408 -12.93 16.45 -15.46
CA ALA A 408 -13.41 17.29 -16.56
C ALA A 408 -14.25 18.47 -16.04
N LYS A 409 -15.15 18.22 -15.07
CA LYS A 409 -15.97 19.27 -14.43
C LYS A 409 -15.12 20.25 -13.63
N VAL A 410 -14.21 19.73 -12.80
CA VAL A 410 -13.30 20.56 -12.00
C VAL A 410 -12.39 21.39 -12.91
N LYS A 411 -11.82 20.81 -13.98
CA LYS A 411 -10.99 21.54 -14.94
C LYS A 411 -11.78 22.62 -15.67
N ALA A 412 -13.02 22.37 -16.05
CA ALA A 412 -13.87 23.38 -16.71
C ALA A 412 -14.12 24.60 -15.80
N ILE A 413 -14.22 24.39 -14.48
CA ILE A 413 -14.38 25.47 -13.50
C ILE A 413 -13.04 26.15 -13.18
N ALA A 414 -11.98 25.36 -13.01
CA ALA A 414 -10.66 25.84 -12.60
C ALA A 414 -9.90 26.57 -13.70
N PHE A 415 -10.07 26.12 -14.94
CA PHE A 415 -9.50 26.68 -16.14
C PHE A 415 -10.64 26.98 -17.11
N PRO A 416 -11.44 28.03 -16.84
CA PRO A 416 -12.47 28.43 -17.77
C PRO A 416 -11.80 28.68 -19.12
N PRO A 417 -12.30 28.09 -20.23
CA PRO A 417 -11.73 28.32 -21.54
C PRO A 417 -11.68 29.83 -21.76
N THR A 418 -10.48 30.36 -21.90
CA THR A 418 -10.27 31.78 -22.12
C THR A 418 -10.12 31.97 -23.61
N VAL A 419 -10.97 32.81 -24.17
CA VAL A 419 -10.92 33.14 -25.58
C VAL A 419 -9.61 33.90 -25.85
N GLU A 420 -8.70 33.30 -26.61
CA GLU A 420 -7.43 33.92 -26.95
C GLU A 420 -7.63 35.01 -28.02
N ILE A 421 -7.01 36.17 -27.78
CA ILE A 421 -7.07 37.29 -28.70
C ILE A 421 -6.24 36.94 -29.94
N GLY A 422 -6.88 36.86 -31.09
CA GLY A 422 -6.25 36.54 -32.37
C GLY A 422 -6.54 35.13 -32.90
N GLU A 423 -7.29 34.30 -32.17
CA GLU A 423 -7.74 33.00 -32.66
C GLU A 423 -9.11 33.06 -33.37
N GLU A 424 -9.36 32.05 -34.21
CA GLU A 424 -10.59 31.89 -34.99
C GLU A 424 -11.52 30.92 -34.27
N TYR A 425 -12.76 31.35 -34.00
CA TYR A 425 -13.78 30.52 -33.36
C TYR A 425 -15.04 30.44 -34.23
N GLU A 426 -15.76 29.33 -34.12
CA GLU A 426 -17.11 29.16 -34.66
C GLU A 426 -18.12 29.29 -33.52
N GLY A 427 -19.11 30.15 -33.70
CA GLY A 427 -20.09 30.44 -32.65
C GLY A 427 -21.48 30.71 -33.19
N LYS A 428 -22.48 30.45 -32.36
CA LYS A 428 -23.91 30.60 -32.73
C LYS A 428 -24.40 32.00 -32.41
N VAL A 429 -25.09 32.63 -33.35
CA VAL A 429 -25.71 33.95 -33.15
C VAL A 429 -26.89 33.82 -32.18
N LYS A 430 -26.79 34.44 -30.99
CA LYS A 430 -27.83 34.43 -29.96
C LYS A 430 -28.89 35.51 -30.17
N SER A 431 -28.46 36.73 -30.50
CA SER A 431 -29.38 37.84 -30.76
C SER A 431 -28.76 38.86 -31.71
N ILE A 432 -29.60 39.45 -32.56
CA ILE A 432 -29.18 40.51 -33.48
C ILE A 432 -29.70 41.85 -32.98
N MET A 433 -28.83 42.87 -32.99
CA MET A 433 -29.16 44.25 -32.64
C MET A 433 -28.80 45.17 -33.82
N PRO A 434 -29.36 46.40 -33.90
CA PRO A 434 -29.10 47.32 -35.00
C PRO A 434 -27.62 47.70 -35.17
N TYR A 435 -26.80 47.54 -34.13
CA TYR A 435 -25.37 47.89 -34.12
C TYR A 435 -24.43 46.67 -34.21
N GLY A 436 -24.96 45.44 -34.23
CA GLY A 436 -24.15 44.22 -34.30
C GLY A 436 -24.89 42.96 -33.84
N ALA A 437 -24.22 41.81 -33.89
CA ALA A 437 -24.76 40.54 -33.44
C ALA A 437 -24.02 40.03 -32.21
N PHE A 438 -24.76 39.48 -31.24
CA PHE A 438 -24.17 38.74 -30.11
C PHE A 438 -24.00 37.28 -30.50
N VAL A 439 -22.76 36.82 -30.44
CA VAL A 439 -22.38 35.47 -30.84
C VAL A 439 -21.78 34.76 -29.63
N GLU A 440 -22.27 33.57 -29.34
CA GLU A 440 -21.72 32.73 -28.28
C GLU A 440 -20.40 32.14 -28.77
N VAL A 441 -19.28 32.55 -28.16
CA VAL A 441 -17.94 32.08 -28.53
C VAL A 441 -17.65 30.74 -27.86
N ILE A 442 -18.00 30.65 -26.59
CA ILE A 442 -17.94 29.46 -25.74
C ILE A 442 -19.12 29.51 -24.75
N PRO A 443 -19.54 28.37 -24.17
CA PRO A 443 -20.64 28.34 -23.20
C PRO A 443 -20.42 29.35 -22.06
N GLY A 444 -21.29 30.36 -21.98
CA GLY A 444 -21.25 31.40 -20.94
C GLY A 444 -20.43 32.66 -21.27
N GLN A 445 -19.74 32.73 -22.42
CA GLN A 445 -19.02 33.93 -22.87
C GLN A 445 -19.51 34.42 -24.23
N ASP A 446 -20.22 35.55 -24.22
CA ASP A 446 -20.76 36.17 -25.42
C ASP A 446 -19.80 37.24 -25.97
N GLY A 447 -19.57 37.20 -27.29
CA GLY A 447 -18.84 38.21 -28.03
C GLY A 447 -19.77 39.12 -28.85
N LEU A 448 -19.36 40.37 -29.04
CA LEU A 448 -20.05 41.33 -29.89
C LEU A 448 -19.36 41.41 -31.26
N LEU A 449 -20.09 41.06 -32.31
CA LEU A 449 -19.70 41.28 -33.70
C LEU A 449 -20.33 42.59 -34.19
N HIS A 450 -19.54 43.66 -34.24
CA HIS A 450 -20.03 44.98 -34.63
C HIS A 450 -20.34 45.06 -36.13
N VAL A 451 -21.33 45.88 -36.53
CA VAL A 451 -21.73 46.06 -37.95
C VAL A 451 -20.57 46.42 -38.90
N SER A 452 -19.55 47.10 -38.39
CA SER A 452 -18.35 47.51 -39.15
C SER A 452 -17.33 46.39 -39.38
N GLU A 453 -17.47 45.27 -38.66
CA GLU A 453 -16.54 44.14 -38.67
C GLU A 453 -17.14 42.89 -39.35
N LEU A 454 -18.27 43.05 -40.03
CA LEU A 454 -19.04 41.99 -40.68
C LEU A 454 -18.57 41.66 -42.10
N ASP A 455 -18.30 42.70 -42.91
CA ASP A 455 -17.87 42.57 -44.32
C ASP A 455 -17.07 43.82 -44.74
N TRP A 456 -16.28 43.72 -45.82
CA TRP A 456 -15.58 44.85 -46.45
C TRP A 456 -16.53 45.82 -47.17
N LYS A 457 -17.73 45.35 -47.51
CA LYS A 457 -18.82 46.15 -48.11
C LYS A 457 -19.67 46.82 -47.02
N ARG A 458 -20.27 47.96 -47.33
CA ARG A 458 -21.15 48.67 -46.39
C ARG A 458 -22.44 47.87 -46.20
N VAL A 459 -22.59 47.26 -45.02
CA VAL A 459 -23.80 46.56 -44.59
C VAL A 459 -24.75 47.60 -43.96
N GLU A 460 -25.93 47.80 -44.55
CA GLU A 460 -26.94 48.74 -44.01
C GLU A 460 -27.78 48.10 -42.89
N ARG A 461 -28.01 46.78 -42.94
CA ARG A 461 -28.72 46.04 -41.89
C ARG A 461 -28.00 44.73 -41.58
N VAL A 462 -27.80 44.46 -40.29
CA VAL A 462 -27.12 43.23 -39.81
C VAL A 462 -27.93 41.97 -40.17
N GLU A 463 -29.25 42.11 -40.24
CA GLU A 463 -30.22 41.06 -40.60
C GLU A 463 -30.07 40.54 -42.04
N ASP A 464 -29.44 41.31 -42.94
CA ASP A 464 -29.23 40.91 -44.33
C ASP A 464 -28.05 39.92 -44.47
N VAL A 465 -27.18 39.85 -43.45
CA VAL A 465 -25.92 39.09 -43.47
C VAL A 465 -25.88 37.98 -42.43
N LEU A 466 -26.66 38.10 -41.36
CA LEU A 466 -26.71 37.12 -40.27
C LEU A 466 -28.15 36.79 -39.91
N LYS A 467 -28.41 35.51 -39.66
CA LYS A 467 -29.66 35.04 -39.05
C LYS A 467 -29.45 34.63 -37.60
N GLU A 468 -30.45 34.87 -36.76
CA GLU A 468 -30.46 34.33 -35.40
C GLU A 468 -30.40 32.80 -35.45
N GLY A 469 -29.47 32.22 -34.68
CA GLY A 469 -29.20 30.79 -34.66
C GLY A 469 -28.20 30.28 -35.72
N GLU A 470 -27.69 31.13 -36.60
CA GLU A 470 -26.65 30.77 -37.58
C GLU A 470 -25.28 30.58 -36.89
N VAL A 471 -24.50 29.59 -37.36
CA VAL A 471 -23.12 29.35 -36.90
C VAL A 471 -22.17 30.13 -37.82
N VAL A 472 -21.37 31.02 -37.24
CA VAL A 472 -20.51 31.96 -37.99
C VAL A 472 -19.07 31.82 -37.53
N LYS A 473 -18.13 31.85 -38.48
CA LYS A 473 -16.68 31.96 -38.22
C LYS A 473 -16.29 33.41 -37.98
N PHE A 474 -15.54 33.67 -36.90
CA PHE A 474 -15.05 35.00 -36.57
C PHE A 474 -13.70 34.93 -35.84
N LYS A 475 -12.91 35.99 -35.96
CA LYS A 475 -11.64 36.16 -35.25
C LYS A 475 -11.81 37.10 -34.07
N VAL A 476 -11.18 36.77 -32.95
CA VAL A 476 -11.23 37.62 -31.74
C VAL A 476 -10.20 38.74 -31.87
N VAL A 477 -10.67 39.99 -31.90
CA VAL A 477 -9.81 41.17 -32.18
C VAL A 477 -9.38 41.90 -30.91
N GLY A 478 -10.05 41.65 -29.78
CA GLY A 478 -9.70 42.25 -28.50
C GLY A 478 -10.86 42.22 -27.52
N ARG A 479 -10.70 42.89 -26.38
CA ARG A 479 -11.72 43.00 -25.32
C ARG A 479 -12.09 44.47 -25.12
N ASP A 480 -13.37 44.77 -24.96
CA ASP A 480 -13.82 46.14 -24.71
C ASP A 480 -13.57 46.54 -23.24
N GLU A 481 -12.75 47.57 -23.01
CA GLU A 481 -12.33 48.03 -21.67
C GLU A 481 -13.49 48.51 -20.79
N LYS A 482 -14.66 48.88 -21.35
CA LYS A 482 -15.80 49.40 -20.58
C LYS A 482 -16.87 48.38 -20.25
N THR A 483 -17.00 47.35 -21.09
CA THR A 483 -18.10 46.36 -20.97
C THR A 483 -17.60 44.95 -20.69
N GLY A 484 -16.29 44.71 -20.77
CA GLY A 484 -15.69 43.39 -20.56
C GLY A 484 -16.02 42.36 -21.64
N LYS A 485 -16.84 42.73 -22.64
CA LYS A 485 -17.29 41.88 -23.75
C LYS A 485 -16.20 41.74 -24.81
N ILE A 486 -16.13 40.57 -25.43
CA ILE A 486 -15.14 40.22 -26.44
C ILE A 486 -15.54 40.85 -27.78
N LYS A 487 -14.62 41.51 -28.47
CA LYS A 487 -14.81 42.05 -29.82
C LYS A 487 -14.47 41.00 -30.85
N LEU A 488 -15.43 40.71 -31.72
CA LEU A 488 -15.30 39.74 -32.80
C LEU A 488 -15.22 40.46 -34.14
N SER A 489 -14.48 39.91 -35.10
CA SER A 489 -14.45 40.37 -36.48
C SER A 489 -14.49 39.22 -37.47
N ARG A 490 -15.43 39.31 -38.42
CA ARG A 490 -15.54 38.44 -39.60
C ARG A 490 -14.75 39.03 -40.78
N LYS A 491 -14.60 40.35 -40.82
CA LYS A 491 -13.87 41.11 -41.85
C LYS A 491 -12.40 40.66 -42.00
N VAL A 492 -11.74 40.31 -40.90
CA VAL A 492 -10.34 39.85 -40.91
C VAL A 492 -10.15 38.49 -41.62
N LEU A 493 -11.21 37.69 -41.73
CA LEU A 493 -11.21 36.37 -42.39
C LEU A 493 -11.58 36.43 -43.88
N LEU A 494 -12.09 37.57 -44.37
CA LEU A 494 -12.48 37.75 -45.75
C LEU A 494 -11.30 38.35 -46.56
N PRO A 495 -11.00 37.83 -47.77
CA PRO A 495 -9.87 38.31 -48.57
C PRO A 495 -9.99 39.82 -48.85
N LYS A 496 -8.90 40.55 -48.61
CA LYS A 496 -8.82 41.99 -48.84
C LYS A 496 -9.09 42.29 -50.34
N PRO A 497 -10.09 43.12 -50.68
CA PRO A 497 -10.29 43.56 -52.06
C PRO A 497 -9.10 44.42 -52.53
N GLU A 498 -8.61 44.19 -53.76
CA GLU A 498 -7.58 45.03 -54.38
C GLU A 498 -8.05 46.49 -54.47
N GLY A 499 -7.36 47.42 -53.77
CA GLY A 499 -7.63 48.86 -53.80
C GLY A 499 -8.26 49.48 -52.54
N TYR A 500 -8.34 48.77 -51.41
CA TYR A 500 -8.89 49.34 -50.17
C TYR A 500 -7.95 50.38 -49.52
N VAL A 501 -8.39 51.64 -49.45
CA VAL A 501 -7.71 52.72 -48.74
C VAL A 501 -8.30 52.84 -47.34
N GLU A 502 -7.47 52.61 -46.32
CA GLU A 502 -7.86 52.71 -44.92
C GLU A 502 -8.14 54.19 -44.56
N ARG A 503 -9.34 54.47 -44.04
CA ARG A 503 -9.75 55.84 -43.74
C ARG A 503 -9.12 56.28 -42.41
N PRO A 504 -8.46 57.44 -42.33
CA PRO A 504 -7.84 57.89 -41.08
C PRO A 504 -8.89 58.07 -39.98
N GLU A 505 -8.54 57.63 -38.77
CA GLU A 505 -9.37 57.79 -37.58
C GLU A 505 -9.72 59.27 -37.37
N ARG A 506 -11.02 59.56 -37.24
CA ARG A 506 -11.47 60.89 -36.83
C ARG A 506 -11.11 61.08 -35.35
N PRO A 507 -10.38 62.15 -34.98
CA PRO A 507 -10.11 62.43 -33.58
C PRO A 507 -11.43 62.64 -32.84
N ARG A 508 -11.62 61.90 -31.73
CA ARG A 508 -12.67 62.17 -30.75
C ARG A 508 -12.40 63.56 -30.17
N GLY A 509 -13.08 64.56 -30.71
CA GLY A 509 -13.00 65.93 -30.23
C GLY A 509 -13.38 66.01 -28.75
N GLU A 510 -12.43 66.45 -27.94
CA GLU A 510 -12.64 66.97 -26.59
C GLU A 510 -13.74 68.03 -26.63
N ARG A 511 -14.92 67.70 -26.10
CA ARG A 511 -15.91 68.71 -25.75
C ARG A 511 -15.52 69.34 -24.42
N GLY A 512 -14.59 70.29 -24.47
CA GLY A 512 -14.44 71.29 -23.44
C GLY A 512 -15.69 72.18 -23.40
N ARG A 513 -16.46 72.09 -22.32
CA ARG A 513 -17.36 73.17 -21.87
C ARG A 513 -17.05 73.43 -20.41
N GLY A 514 -16.20 74.42 -20.18
CA GLY A 514 -16.00 75.02 -18.88
C GLY A 514 -17.16 75.92 -18.48
N ARG A 515 -17.26 76.07 -17.15
CA ARG A 515 -17.94 77.08 -16.34
C ARG A 515 -19.45 76.95 -16.10
N GLY A 516 -19.75 76.66 -14.84
CA GLY A 516 -21.05 76.82 -14.21
C GLY A 516 -20.92 76.66 -12.70
N ASP A 517 -20.14 77.55 -12.08
CA ASP A 517 -20.07 77.76 -10.63
C ASP A 517 -21.45 78.20 -10.13
N ARG A 518 -22.05 77.44 -9.20
CA ARG A 518 -23.20 77.83 -8.36
C ARG A 518 -23.46 76.79 -7.27
N ASN A 519 -22.77 77.00 -6.16
CA ASN A 519 -23.34 77.09 -4.81
C ASN A 519 -24.81 76.64 -4.64
N ARG A 520 -25.06 75.57 -3.87
CA ARG A 520 -26.22 75.44 -2.97
C ARG A 520 -26.12 74.22 -2.05
N ASP A 521 -26.01 74.55 -0.76
CA ASP A 521 -26.56 73.84 0.39
C ASP A 521 -27.56 72.72 0.10
N ARG A 522 -27.34 71.55 0.71
CA ARG A 522 -28.38 70.71 1.35
C ARG A 522 -27.76 69.58 2.17
N GLY A 523 -27.69 69.82 3.49
CA GLY A 523 -28.22 68.99 4.59
C GLY A 523 -27.82 67.51 4.74
N PRO A 524 -27.52 67.04 5.97
CA PRO A 524 -27.13 65.67 6.24
C PRO A 524 -28.35 64.74 6.24
N ARG A 525 -28.25 63.55 5.64
CA ARG A 525 -29.30 62.52 5.70
C ARG A 525 -28.79 61.26 6.37
N ARG A 526 -29.10 61.21 7.68
CA ARG A 526 -29.37 60.07 8.56
C ARG A 526 -28.81 58.69 8.15
N GLU A 527 -27.90 58.22 9.00
CA GLU A 527 -27.81 56.83 9.40
C GLU A 527 -29.17 56.34 9.92
N GLU A 528 -29.69 55.26 9.36
CA GLU A 528 -30.77 54.48 9.96
C GLU A 528 -30.23 53.11 10.36
N ARG A 529 -30.25 52.89 11.67
CA ARG A 529 -30.11 51.61 12.33
C ARG A 529 -31.29 50.72 11.95
N SER A 530 -31.04 49.45 11.63
CA SER A 530 -32.01 48.38 11.87
C SER A 530 -31.34 47.26 12.68
N ARG A 531 -31.76 47.18 13.95
CA ARG A 531 -31.76 45.95 14.74
C ARG A 531 -32.88 45.04 14.25
N ASN A 532 -32.65 43.74 14.31
CA ASN A 532 -33.53 42.58 14.56
C ASN A 532 -32.52 41.41 14.70
N GLU A 533 -32.38 40.62 15.78
CA GLU A 533 -33.37 39.99 16.67
C GLU A 533 -34.52 39.38 15.87
N ASP A 534 -34.31 38.19 15.32
CA ASP A 534 -34.64 36.89 15.95
C ASP A 534 -33.79 35.76 15.35
#